data_AF-A0A0C9SM77-F1
#
_entry.id   AF-A0A0C9SM77-F1
#
_cell.length_a   1.000
_cell.length_b   1.000
_cell.length_c   1.000
_cell.angle_alpha   90.00
_cell.angle_beta   90.00
_cell.angle_gamma   90.00
#
_symmetry.space_group_name_H-M   'P 1'
#
loop_
_entity.id
_entity.type
_entity.pdbx_description
1 polymer ?
#
loop_
_entity_poly.entity_id
_entity_poly.type
_entity_poly.pdbx_seq_one_letter_code
_entity_poly.pdbx_strand_id
1 'polypeptide(L)'
;MLATRSVARLAAQQSHQLGAAPKNARNMATLREIELRLKSVRNIEKITKSMKMIASTKLAKAQRAMTAGKQYGVANSEIFQHTPAETPSKRKLFIVVSSDKGLCGGIHSSVSKATRRAFADTENPVDADSPIMVIGDKSKAQLSRVLANNLALTFNQIG
;
A
#
# COMPACT_ATOMS: atom_id res chain seq x y z
N MET A 1 80.36 -25.21 5.53
CA MET A 1 81.60 -24.40 5.38
C MET A 1 81.66 -23.92 3.94
N LEU A 2 81.76 -22.66 3.53
CA LEU A 2 81.84 -21.32 4.11
C LEU A 2 81.34 -20.40 2.97
N ALA A 3 80.35 -19.52 3.19
CA ALA A 3 80.46 -18.05 3.14
C ALA A 3 81.35 -17.52 1.98
N THR A 4 80.91 -16.62 1.07
CA THR A 4 80.54 -15.23 1.38
C THR A 4 79.89 -14.50 0.18
N ARG A 5 78.81 -13.76 0.50
CA ARG A 5 78.43 -12.37 0.15
C ARG A 5 78.59 -11.76 -1.28
N SER A 6 77.47 -11.11 -1.64
CA SER A 6 77.29 -9.84 -2.39
C SER A 6 77.63 -9.85 -3.88
N VAL A 7 76.79 -9.33 -4.79
CA VAL A 7 76.42 -7.90 -4.92
C VAL A 7 75.02 -7.74 -5.52
N ALA A 8 74.34 -6.69 -5.06
CA ALA A 8 73.01 -6.20 -5.45
C ALA A 8 72.76 -6.15 -6.97
N ARG A 9 71.60 -6.66 -7.39
CA ARG A 9 70.94 -6.21 -8.63
C ARG A 9 69.80 -5.28 -8.25
N LEU A 10 69.96 -4.01 -8.62
CA LEU A 10 68.88 -3.02 -8.71
C LEU A 10 67.75 -3.63 -9.55
N ALA A 11 66.66 -4.04 -8.91
CA ALA A 11 65.41 -4.28 -9.61
C ALA A 11 64.85 -2.92 -10.00
N ALA A 12 64.88 -2.65 -11.30
CA ALA A 12 64.36 -1.44 -11.91
C ALA A 12 62.92 -1.16 -11.43
N GLN A 13 62.68 0.11 -11.13
CA GLN A 13 61.38 0.69 -10.87
C GLN A 13 60.35 0.22 -11.89
N GLN A 14 59.34 -0.52 -11.43
CA GLN A 14 58.01 -0.37 -12.01
C GLN A 14 57.28 0.63 -11.12
N SER A 15 57.34 1.90 -11.53
CA SER A 15 56.35 2.87 -11.12
C SER A 15 55.00 2.34 -11.61
N HIS A 16 54.25 1.70 -10.72
CA HIS A 16 52.81 1.62 -10.91
C HIS A 16 52.33 3.06 -11.03
N GLN A 17 52.10 3.51 -12.26
CA GLN A 17 51.34 4.71 -12.52
C GLN A 17 50.01 4.49 -11.83
N LEU A 18 49.83 5.12 -10.67
CA LEU A 18 48.55 5.30 -10.03
C LEU A 18 47.71 6.02 -11.08
N GLY A 19 46.88 5.25 -11.79
CA GLY A 19 46.00 5.76 -12.82
C GLY A 19 45.25 6.94 -12.25
N ALA A 20 45.41 8.10 -12.90
CA ALA A 20 44.67 9.29 -12.52
C ALA A 20 43.18 8.92 -12.48
N ALA A 21 42.56 9.08 -11.32
CA ALA A 21 41.12 8.88 -11.17
C ALA A 21 40.42 9.68 -12.29
N PRO A 22 39.46 9.08 -13.01
CA PRO A 22 38.80 9.76 -14.13
C PRO A 22 38.26 11.10 -13.64
N LYS A 23 38.57 12.18 -14.36
CA LYS A 23 38.21 13.58 -13.99
C LYS A 23 36.70 13.79 -13.75
N ASN A 24 35.87 12.82 -14.12
CA ASN A 24 34.42 12.84 -13.94
C ASN A 24 33.92 12.12 -12.67
N ALA A 25 34.80 11.59 -11.82
CA ALA A 25 34.40 10.89 -10.59
C ALA A 25 33.92 11.82 -9.45
N ARG A 26 33.99 13.15 -9.62
CA ARG A 26 33.65 14.13 -8.57
C ARG A 26 32.20 14.64 -8.56
N ASN A 27 31.35 14.24 -9.49
CA ASN A 27 29.99 14.81 -9.63
C ASN A 27 28.88 13.75 -9.65
N MET A 28 28.87 12.80 -8.70
CA MET A 28 27.76 11.84 -8.56
C MET A 28 26.44 12.47 -8.04
N ALA A 29 26.46 13.74 -7.67
CA ALA A 29 25.28 14.60 -7.63
C ALA A 29 25.73 16.04 -7.96
N THR A 30 25.42 16.53 -9.15
CA THR A 30 25.70 17.94 -9.47
C THR A 30 24.87 18.85 -8.53
N LEU A 31 25.38 20.02 -8.15
CA LEU A 31 24.62 21.01 -7.35
C LEU A 31 23.23 21.28 -7.94
N ARG A 32 23.14 21.25 -9.28
CA ARG A 32 21.91 21.37 -10.06
C ARG A 32 20.92 20.24 -9.80
N GLU A 33 21.35 18.99 -9.70
CA GLU A 33 20.46 17.86 -9.38
C GLU A 33 19.87 17.96 -7.97
N ILE A 34 20.68 18.41 -7.00
CA ILE A 34 20.22 18.63 -5.62
C ILE A 34 19.19 19.77 -5.60
N GLU A 35 19.46 20.87 -6.31
CA GLU A 35 18.52 21.99 -6.44
C GLU A 35 17.19 21.55 -7.07
N LEU A 36 17.23 20.74 -8.14
CA LEU A 36 16.04 20.19 -8.79
C LEU A 36 15.24 19.27 -7.83
N ARG A 37 15.92 18.40 -7.06
CA ARG A 37 15.25 17.56 -6.05
C ARG A 37 14.60 18.40 -4.96
N LEU A 38 15.29 19.42 -4.44
CA LEU A 38 14.74 20.34 -3.44
C LEU A 38 13.49 21.06 -3.96
N LYS A 39 13.51 21.52 -5.21
CA LYS A 39 12.33 22.12 -5.85
C LYS A 39 11.17 21.14 -5.96
N SER A 40 11.43 19.90 -6.37
CA SER A 40 10.41 18.85 -6.48
C SER A 40 9.80 18.49 -5.12
N VAL A 41 10.63 18.26 -4.10
CA VAL A 41 10.17 17.92 -2.74
C VAL A 41 9.32 19.04 -2.14
N ARG A 42 9.75 20.31 -2.29
CA ARG A 42 8.95 21.47 -1.84
C ARG A 42 7.61 21.57 -2.55
N ASN A 43 7.53 21.18 -3.82
CA ASN A 43 6.27 21.16 -4.56
C ASN A 43 5.36 20.03 -4.07
N ILE A 44 5.90 18.82 -3.87
CA ILE A 44 5.16 17.69 -3.29
C ILE A 44 4.65 18.03 -1.88
N GLU A 45 5.45 18.70 -1.05
CA GLU A 45 5.07 19.17 0.28
C GLU A 45 3.86 20.13 0.23
N LYS A 46 3.86 21.08 -0.71
CA LYS A 46 2.72 21.98 -0.92
C LYS A 46 1.46 21.21 -1.32
N ILE A 47 1.58 20.28 -2.26
CA ILE A 47 0.46 19.44 -2.73
C ILE A 47 -0.10 18.62 -1.57
N THR A 48 0.75 17.95 -0.79
CA THR A 48 0.30 17.11 0.34
C THR A 48 -0.31 17.95 1.46
N LYS A 49 0.20 19.16 1.73
CA LYS A 49 -0.40 20.11 2.68
C LYS A 49 -1.82 20.51 2.24
N SER A 50 -2.00 20.85 0.97
CA SER A 50 -3.32 21.14 0.41
C SER A 50 -4.25 19.93 0.46
N MET A 51 -3.76 18.74 0.09
CA MET A 51 -4.54 17.51 0.16
C MET A 51 -4.96 17.17 1.59
N LYS A 52 -4.11 17.38 2.59
CA LYS A 52 -4.44 17.21 4.01
C LYS A 52 -5.61 18.11 4.42
N MET A 53 -5.60 19.37 4.00
CA MET A 53 -6.69 20.31 4.28
C MET A 53 -8.00 19.88 3.61
N ILE A 54 -7.95 19.52 2.32
CA ILE A 54 -9.11 19.02 1.57
C ILE A 54 -9.68 17.76 2.21
N ALA A 55 -8.82 16.80 2.58
CA ALA A 55 -9.22 15.56 3.23
C ALA A 55 -9.86 15.83 4.59
N SER A 56 -9.32 16.77 5.38
CA SER A 56 -9.89 17.18 6.66
C SER A 56 -11.32 17.72 6.50
N THR A 57 -11.54 18.62 5.56
CA THR A 57 -12.88 19.18 5.28
C THR A 57 -13.86 18.10 4.81
N LYS A 58 -13.41 17.17 3.93
CA LYS A 58 -14.23 16.05 3.48
C LYS A 58 -14.58 15.09 4.61
N LEU A 59 -13.62 14.78 5.49
CA LEU A 59 -13.84 13.94 6.66
C LEU A 59 -14.86 14.58 7.61
N ALA A 60 -14.76 15.88 7.88
CA ALA A 60 -15.72 16.60 8.70
C ALA A 60 -17.15 16.53 8.11
N LYS A 61 -17.30 16.65 6.78
CA LYS A 61 -18.58 16.46 6.10
C LYS A 61 -19.09 15.02 6.23
N ALA A 62 -18.24 14.03 5.98
CA ALA A 62 -18.60 12.62 6.07
C ALA A 62 -18.98 12.20 7.51
N GLN A 63 -18.29 12.74 8.52
CA GLN A 63 -18.58 12.46 9.93
C GLN A 63 -19.98 12.93 10.32
N ARG A 64 -20.42 14.12 9.85
CA ARG A 64 -21.78 14.61 10.10
C ARG A 64 -22.84 13.69 9.49
N ALA A 65 -22.62 13.24 8.24
CA ALA A 65 -23.51 12.29 7.59
C ALA A 65 -23.53 10.93 8.32
N MET A 66 -22.37 10.46 8.79
CA MET A 66 -22.25 9.22 9.56
C MET A 66 -23.05 9.28 10.87
N THR A 67 -23.03 10.41 11.58
CA THR A 67 -23.80 10.57 12.84
C THR A 67 -25.29 10.38 12.60
N ALA A 68 -25.85 10.97 11.54
CA ALA A 68 -27.26 10.77 11.17
C ALA A 68 -27.54 9.31 10.78
N GLY A 69 -26.66 8.69 9.98
CA GLY A 69 -26.81 7.28 9.58
C GLY A 69 -26.73 6.29 10.74
N LYS A 70 -25.89 6.58 11.76
CA LYS A 70 -25.77 5.74 12.96
C LYS A 70 -27.06 5.64 13.75
N GLN A 71 -27.85 6.72 13.84
CA GLN A 71 -29.13 6.72 14.55
C GLN A 71 -30.10 5.71 13.92
N TYR A 72 -30.18 5.67 12.58
CA TYR A 72 -30.96 4.65 11.86
C TYR A 72 -30.44 3.23 12.10
N GLY A 73 -29.11 3.05 12.13
CA GLY A 73 -28.51 1.74 12.39
C GLY A 73 -28.86 1.17 13.76
N VAL A 74 -28.93 2.02 14.79
CA VAL A 74 -29.31 1.59 16.15
C VAL A 74 -30.76 1.10 16.18
N ALA A 75 -31.69 1.89 15.62
CA ALA A 75 -33.10 1.50 15.56
C ALA A 75 -33.31 0.19 14.78
N ASN A 76 -32.59 0.01 13.67
CA ASN A 76 -32.66 -1.22 12.88
C ASN A 76 -32.10 -2.43 13.64
N SER A 77 -31.00 -2.24 14.37
CA SER A 77 -30.40 -3.31 15.18
C SER A 77 -31.33 -3.78 16.30
N GLU A 78 -32.12 -2.89 16.88
CA GLU A 78 -33.09 -3.24 17.92
C GLU A 78 -34.18 -4.17 17.35
N ILE A 79 -34.67 -3.90 16.14
CA ILE A 79 -35.67 -4.75 15.46
C ILE A 79 -35.12 -6.17 15.23
N PHE A 80 -33.87 -6.28 14.76
CA PHE A 80 -33.25 -7.59 14.50
C PHE A 80 -32.96 -8.39 15.78
N GLN A 81 -32.76 -7.74 16.93
CA GLN A 81 -32.60 -8.44 18.21
C GLN A 81 -33.89 -9.12 18.68
N HIS A 82 -35.04 -8.53 18.35
CA HIS A 82 -36.35 -9.04 18.75
C HIS A 82 -36.99 -9.96 17.69
N THR A 83 -36.32 -10.15 16.55
CA THR A 83 -36.77 -11.04 15.48
C THR A 83 -35.92 -12.30 15.47
N PRO A 84 -36.50 -13.52 15.44
CA PRO A 84 -35.71 -14.74 15.35
C PRO A 84 -34.90 -14.75 14.05
N ALA A 85 -33.59 -14.97 14.17
CA ALA A 85 -32.70 -15.07 13.02
C ALA A 85 -32.95 -16.38 12.26
N GLU A 86 -33.15 -16.29 10.95
CA GLU A 86 -33.12 -17.46 10.07
C GLU A 86 -31.75 -18.16 10.16
N THR A 87 -31.76 -19.48 10.00
CA THR A 87 -30.54 -20.29 10.09
C THR A 87 -29.54 -19.85 9.03
N PRO A 88 -28.30 -19.46 9.41
CA PRO A 88 -27.36 -18.90 8.45
C PRO A 88 -26.95 -19.93 7.40
N SER A 89 -27.18 -19.61 6.13
CA SER A 89 -26.69 -20.41 5.01
C SER A 89 -25.15 -20.43 4.97
N LYS A 90 -24.59 -21.53 4.48
CA LYS A 90 -23.14 -21.67 4.23
C LYS A 90 -22.66 -20.80 3.07
N ARG A 91 -23.56 -20.48 2.13
CA ARG A 91 -23.28 -19.57 1.01
C ARG A 91 -23.55 -18.13 1.44
N LYS A 92 -22.48 -17.34 1.58
CA LYS A 92 -22.54 -15.94 2.04
C LYS A 92 -22.14 -14.98 0.93
N LEU A 93 -22.82 -13.84 0.83
CA LEU A 93 -22.38 -12.74 -0.04
C LEU A 93 -21.45 -11.81 0.76
N PHE A 94 -20.22 -11.68 0.31
CA PHE A 94 -19.28 -10.72 0.90
C PHE A 94 -19.38 -9.38 0.20
N ILE A 95 -19.72 -8.33 0.95
CA ILE A 95 -19.71 -6.95 0.45
C ILE A 95 -18.43 -6.29 0.96
N VAL A 96 -17.47 -6.08 0.06
CA VAL A 96 -16.19 -5.45 0.37
C VAL A 96 -16.24 -3.98 -0.04
N VAL A 97 -16.26 -3.10 0.96
CA VAL A 97 -16.33 -1.65 0.73
C VAL A 97 -14.93 -1.05 0.81
N SER A 98 -14.56 -0.30 -0.22
CA SER A 98 -13.29 0.39 -0.36
C SER A 98 -13.46 1.70 -1.14
N SER A 99 -12.36 2.39 -1.47
CA SER A 99 -12.39 3.61 -2.27
C SER A 99 -11.75 3.41 -3.63
N ASP A 100 -12.13 4.24 -4.60
CA ASP A 100 -11.51 4.28 -5.94
C ASP A 100 -10.12 4.94 -5.92
N LYS A 101 -9.93 5.92 -5.03
CA LYS A 101 -8.69 6.69 -4.90
C LYS A 101 -7.68 6.02 -3.96
N GLY A 102 -6.40 6.28 -4.22
CA GLY A 102 -5.29 5.85 -3.37
C GLY A 102 -4.94 6.86 -2.27
N LEU A 103 -3.69 6.79 -1.78
CA LEU A 103 -3.12 7.71 -0.77
C LEU A 103 -3.80 7.67 0.61
N CYS A 104 -4.47 6.57 0.94
CA CYS A 104 -5.15 6.32 2.21
C CYS A 104 -4.33 5.47 3.20
N GLY A 105 -3.03 5.28 2.94
CA GLY A 105 -2.19 4.36 3.73
C GLY A 105 -2.61 2.90 3.58
N GLY A 106 -2.74 2.19 4.71
CA GLY A 106 -2.95 0.74 4.76
C GLY A 106 -4.40 0.25 4.70
N ILE A 107 -5.39 1.14 4.55
CA ILE A 107 -6.82 0.80 4.66
C ILE A 107 -7.25 -0.27 3.65
N HIS A 108 -6.92 -0.12 2.37
CA HIS A 108 -7.32 -1.10 1.34
C HIS A 108 -6.70 -2.47 1.56
N SER A 109 -5.46 -2.48 2.05
CA SER A 109 -4.73 -3.69 2.37
C SER A 109 -5.28 -4.38 3.61
N SER A 110 -5.70 -3.64 4.64
CA SER A 110 -6.32 -4.22 5.83
C SER A 110 -7.69 -4.81 5.52
N VAL A 111 -8.52 -4.11 4.73
CA VAL A 111 -9.83 -4.60 4.28
C VAL A 111 -9.67 -5.88 3.47
N SER A 112 -8.81 -5.88 2.44
CA SER A 112 -8.62 -7.07 1.59
C SER A 112 -8.00 -8.24 2.37
N LYS A 113 -7.16 -7.97 3.39
CA LYS A 113 -6.64 -9.00 4.28
C LYS A 113 -7.72 -9.57 5.20
N ALA A 114 -8.62 -8.74 5.73
CA ALA A 114 -9.75 -9.18 6.54
C ALA A 114 -10.70 -10.06 5.72
N THR A 115 -11.00 -9.68 4.47
CA THR A 115 -11.80 -10.51 3.55
C THR A 115 -11.14 -11.87 3.34
N ARG A 116 -9.84 -11.91 3.03
CA ARG A 116 -9.12 -13.18 2.85
C ARG A 116 -9.15 -14.05 4.11
N ARG A 117 -9.02 -13.46 5.29
CA ARG A 117 -9.12 -14.18 6.57
C ARG A 117 -10.51 -14.77 6.78
N ALA A 118 -11.57 -14.03 6.43
CA ALA A 118 -12.94 -14.53 6.55
C ALA A 118 -13.23 -15.71 5.60
N PHE A 119 -12.57 -15.77 4.44
CA PHE A 119 -12.67 -16.93 3.54
C PHE A 119 -11.84 -18.14 4.02
N ALA A 120 -10.75 -17.90 4.75
CA ALA A 120 -9.87 -18.93 5.27
C ALA A 120 -10.21 -19.33 6.72
N ASP A 121 -11.33 -18.84 7.26
CA ASP A 121 -11.74 -19.09 8.63
C ASP A 121 -12.28 -20.52 8.78
N THR A 122 -11.65 -21.29 9.66
CA THR A 122 -12.01 -22.70 9.92
C THR A 122 -13.20 -22.81 10.87
N GLU A 123 -13.44 -21.81 11.71
CA GLU A 123 -14.53 -21.84 12.71
C GLU A 123 -15.89 -21.60 12.08
N ASN A 124 -15.92 -20.78 11.02
CA ASN A 124 -17.13 -20.48 10.25
C ASN A 124 -16.90 -20.81 8.77
N PRO A 125 -16.93 -22.10 8.38
CA PRO A 125 -16.66 -22.51 7.01
C PRO A 125 -17.65 -21.85 6.07
N VAL A 126 -17.10 -21.20 5.04
CA VAL A 126 -17.86 -20.51 4.01
C VAL A 126 -17.74 -21.31 2.73
N ASP A 127 -18.85 -21.44 1.99
CA ASP A 127 -18.82 -22.19 0.72
C ASP A 127 -17.80 -21.57 -0.23
N ALA A 128 -17.03 -22.43 -0.91
CA ALA A 128 -15.99 -22.03 -1.85
C ALA A 128 -16.52 -21.16 -3.01
N ASP A 129 -17.81 -21.28 -3.35
CA ASP A 129 -18.50 -20.50 -4.40
C ASP A 129 -19.23 -19.27 -3.86
N SER A 130 -18.89 -18.84 -2.64
CA SER A 130 -19.48 -17.64 -2.04
C SER A 130 -19.10 -16.39 -2.85
N PRO A 131 -20.09 -15.61 -3.33
CA PRO A 131 -19.82 -14.46 -4.17
C PRO A 131 -19.25 -13.29 -3.36
N ILE A 132 -18.37 -12.52 -4.01
CA ILE A 132 -17.80 -11.28 -3.51
C ILE A 132 -18.29 -10.14 -4.39
N MET A 133 -18.92 -9.16 -3.77
CA MET A 133 -19.27 -7.89 -4.38
C MET A 133 -18.33 -6.81 -3.85
N VAL A 134 -17.66 -6.11 -4.75
CA VAL A 134 -16.69 -5.08 -4.37
C VAL A 134 -17.23 -3.70 -4.71
N ILE A 135 -17.15 -2.80 -3.74
CA ILE A 135 -17.36 -1.37 -3.93
C ILE A 135 -15.98 -0.71 -3.86
N GLY A 136 -15.57 -0.10 -4.97
CA GLY A 136 -14.31 0.60 -5.12
C GLY A 136 -13.23 -0.19 -5.88
N ASP A 137 -12.47 0.50 -6.72
CA ASP A 137 -11.47 -0.12 -7.60
C ASP A 137 -10.24 -0.67 -6.86
N LYS A 138 -9.89 -0.15 -5.66
CA LYS A 138 -8.66 -0.54 -4.96
C LYS A 138 -8.74 -1.94 -4.36
N SER A 139 -9.85 -2.31 -3.71
CA SER A 139 -10.01 -3.68 -3.22
C SER A 139 -10.21 -4.67 -4.35
N LYS A 140 -10.83 -4.27 -5.47
CA LYS A 140 -10.96 -5.11 -6.68
C LYS A 140 -9.59 -5.55 -7.18
N ALA A 141 -8.66 -4.62 -7.31
CA ALA A 141 -7.30 -4.90 -7.77
C ALA A 141 -6.52 -5.84 -6.84
N GLN A 142 -6.80 -5.82 -5.52
CA GLN A 142 -6.14 -6.70 -4.56
C GLN A 142 -6.79 -8.08 -4.43
N LEU A 143 -8.12 -8.16 -4.55
CA LEU A 143 -8.89 -9.40 -4.41
C LEU A 143 -8.90 -10.22 -5.70
N SER A 144 -8.93 -9.57 -6.88
CA SER A 144 -8.85 -10.25 -8.18
C SER A 144 -7.60 -11.10 -8.38
N ARG A 145 -6.51 -10.83 -7.64
CA ARG A 145 -5.29 -11.64 -7.69
C ARG A 145 -5.39 -12.97 -6.95
N VAL A 146 -6.32 -13.09 -6.00
CA VAL A 146 -6.40 -14.24 -5.08
C VAL A 146 -7.74 -14.97 -5.19
N LEU A 147 -8.84 -14.23 -5.34
CA LEU A 147 -10.21 -14.72 -5.35
C LEU A 147 -10.93 -14.26 -6.62
N ALA A 148 -10.33 -14.48 -7.78
CA ALA A 148 -10.87 -14.05 -9.08
C ALA A 148 -12.23 -14.69 -9.39
N ASN A 149 -12.35 -16.00 -9.11
CA ASN A 149 -13.52 -16.80 -9.45
C ASN A 149 -14.76 -16.43 -8.61
N ASN A 150 -14.54 -15.85 -7.43
CA ASN A 150 -15.60 -15.46 -6.51
C ASN A 150 -16.15 -14.06 -6.78
N LEU A 151 -15.51 -13.25 -7.63
CA LEU A 151 -15.95 -11.88 -7.91
C LEU A 151 -17.21 -11.89 -8.78
N ALA A 152 -18.36 -11.62 -8.16
CA ALA A 152 -19.63 -11.58 -8.86
C ALA A 152 -19.89 -10.22 -9.49
N LEU A 153 -19.66 -9.14 -8.74
CA LEU A 153 -20.00 -7.79 -9.19
C LEU A 153 -19.06 -6.74 -8.60
N THR A 154 -18.77 -5.69 -9.35
CA THR A 154 -17.98 -4.56 -8.87
C THR A 154 -18.63 -3.25 -9.25
N PHE A 155 -18.69 -2.33 -8.29
CA PHE A 155 -19.10 -0.96 -8.49
C PHE A 155 -17.93 0.00 -8.23
N ASN A 156 -17.82 1.04 -9.04
CA ASN A 156 -16.87 2.13 -8.86
C ASN A 156 -17.57 3.47 -9.06
N GLN A 157 -16.90 4.57 -8.70
CA GLN A 157 -17.41 5.93 -8.88
C GLN A 157 -18.73 6.20 -8.14
N ILE A 158 -18.91 5.52 -7.00
CA ILE A 158 -20.05 5.73 -6.12
C ILE A 158 -19.73 6.91 -5.20
N GLY A 159 -20.10 8.12 -5.61
CA GLY A 159 -19.98 9.36 -4.81
C GLY A 159 -18.90 10.33 -5.28
#